data_AF-A0A381ZAI9-F1
#
_entry.id   AF-A0A381ZAI9-F1
#
_cell.length_a   1.000
_cell.length_b   1.000
_cell.length_c   1.000
_cell.angle_alpha   90.00
_cell.angle_beta   90.00
_cell.angle_gamma   90.00
#
_symmetry.space_group_name_H-M   'P 1'
#
loop_
_entity.id
_entity.type
_entity.pdbx_description
1 polymer ?
#
loop_
_entity_poly.entity_id
_entity_poly.type
_entity_poly.pdbx_seq_one_letter_code
_entity_poly.pdbx_strand_id
1 'polypeptide(L)'
;MPEAPVPLKEEYLMRSMDYLDTPEAAPIFERQADIIMEHGYKGIVDVGCRHGPVNDILYHRGYTDYWYFGFDTSPQPIAYANETWQEFDNINYIVGSWKEITESKTYPPQFWVPFKVDCIIWSGVLLYEPIKHLSVFQNIHIAYGARGAIIQEPMKEQRPECWREGLTLNTIAHILPIAYKNKYHKYKGYAVDVPVFSGKRLIADITLHRESGRRADNWTKWDDNYGQLSGS
;
A
#
# COMPACT_ATOMS: atom_id res chain seq x y z
N MET A 1 24.63 -21.48 -3.87
CA MET A 1 23.30 -22.13 -3.79
C MET A 1 22.46 -21.58 -4.95
N PRO A 2 21.55 -22.36 -5.56
CA PRO A 2 20.65 -21.80 -6.57
C PRO A 2 19.79 -20.69 -5.94
N GLU A 3 19.66 -19.56 -6.64
CA GLU A 3 18.80 -18.46 -6.20
C GLU A 3 17.33 -18.89 -6.26
N ALA A 4 16.57 -18.59 -5.21
CA ALA A 4 15.14 -18.84 -5.13
C ALA A 4 14.39 -17.51 -4.88
N PRO A 5 13.25 -17.27 -5.52
CA PRO A 5 12.45 -16.09 -5.24
C PRO A 5 11.92 -16.15 -3.80
N VAL A 6 11.86 -14.99 -3.12
CA VAL A 6 11.10 -14.87 -1.88
C VAL A 6 9.63 -15.18 -2.20
N PRO A 7 9.01 -16.18 -1.54
CA PRO A 7 7.66 -16.58 -1.86
C PRO A 7 6.68 -15.47 -1.51
N LEU A 8 5.85 -15.09 -2.48
CA LEU A 8 4.72 -14.20 -2.31
C LEU A 8 3.51 -15.05 -1.90
N LYS A 9 3.03 -14.86 -0.66
CA LYS A 9 1.88 -15.58 -0.13
C LYS A 9 0.73 -14.61 0.06
N GLU A 10 -0.39 -14.90 -0.60
CA GLU A 10 -1.62 -14.11 -0.43
C GLU A 10 -2.22 -14.38 0.96
N GLU A 11 -2.23 -15.63 1.42
CA GLU A 11 -2.64 -15.96 2.79
C GLU A 11 -1.44 -16.32 3.66
N TYR A 12 -1.32 -15.67 4.81
CA TYR A 12 -0.23 -15.87 5.75
C TYR A 12 -0.67 -15.72 7.21
N LEU A 13 0.15 -16.27 8.12
CA LEU A 13 -0.07 -16.18 9.56
C LEU A 13 0.69 -14.98 10.13
N MET A 14 0.25 -14.46 11.28
CA MET A 14 0.93 -13.37 12.01
C MET A 14 2.43 -13.65 12.18
N ARG A 15 2.78 -14.87 12.63
CA ARG A 15 4.17 -15.35 12.80
C ARG A 15 5.01 -15.40 11.52
N SER A 16 4.41 -15.28 10.34
CA SER A 16 5.15 -15.30 9.08
C SER A 16 5.76 -13.93 8.76
N MET A 17 5.27 -12.88 9.43
CA MET A 17 5.61 -11.47 9.18
C MET A 17 5.88 -10.70 10.48
N ASP A 18 6.10 -11.40 11.60
CA ASP A 18 6.30 -10.81 12.93
C ASP A 18 7.58 -9.95 13.04
N TYR A 19 8.58 -10.20 12.19
CA TYR A 19 9.75 -9.34 12.05
C TYR A 19 9.39 -7.90 11.63
N LEU A 20 8.18 -7.65 11.10
CA LEU A 20 7.68 -6.31 10.81
C LEU A 20 7.01 -5.64 12.02
N ASP A 21 6.76 -6.39 13.11
CA ASP A 21 6.15 -5.87 14.34
C ASP A 21 7.20 -5.42 15.36
N THR A 22 8.49 -5.55 15.03
CA THR A 22 9.55 -5.14 15.95
C THR A 22 9.74 -3.62 15.93
N PRO A 23 10.24 -3.02 17.03
CA PRO A 23 10.56 -1.60 17.06
C PRO A 23 11.52 -1.16 15.94
N GLU A 24 12.43 -2.04 15.53
CA GLU A 24 13.36 -1.78 14.42
C GLU A 24 12.65 -1.61 13.08
N ALA A 25 11.53 -2.30 12.86
CA ALA A 25 10.74 -2.19 11.63
C ALA A 25 9.79 -0.97 11.63
N ALA A 26 9.50 -0.39 12.80
CA ALA A 26 8.56 0.72 12.95
C ALA A 26 8.79 1.88 11.95
N PRO A 27 10.02 2.33 11.64
CA PRO A 27 10.25 3.41 10.69
C PRO A 27 9.64 3.20 9.28
N ILE A 28 9.40 1.95 8.88
CA ILE A 28 8.72 1.61 7.61
C ILE A 28 7.25 2.11 7.63
N PHE A 29 6.56 1.95 8.75
CA PHE A 29 5.15 2.32 8.91
C PHE A 29 5.00 3.75 9.42
N GLU A 30 5.92 4.21 10.27
CA GLU A 30 5.94 5.59 10.77
C GLU A 30 6.02 6.60 9.64
N ARG A 31 6.85 6.33 8.62
CA ARG A 31 6.93 7.21 7.44
C ARG A 31 5.61 7.28 6.66
N GLN A 32 4.84 6.19 6.62
CA GLN A 32 3.52 6.18 5.98
C GLN A 32 2.51 7.01 6.79
N ALA A 33 2.53 6.85 8.12
CA ALA A 33 1.74 7.66 9.04
C ALA A 33 2.12 9.16 8.97
N ASP A 34 3.41 9.48 8.86
CA ASP A 34 3.90 10.85 8.69
C ASP A 34 3.26 11.50 7.45
N ILE A 35 3.25 10.80 6.31
CA ILE A 35 2.62 11.31 5.08
C ILE A 35 1.12 11.56 5.30
N ILE A 36 0.42 10.65 5.96
CA ILE A 36 -1.02 10.81 6.27
C ILE A 36 -1.27 12.07 7.10
N MET A 37 -0.48 12.29 8.15
CA MET A 37 -0.59 13.45 9.03
C MET A 37 -0.17 14.75 8.33
N GLU A 38 0.90 14.73 7.53
CA GLU A 38 1.41 15.89 6.77
C GLU A 38 0.37 16.41 5.76
N HIS A 39 -0.34 15.51 5.07
CA HIS A 39 -1.42 15.89 4.15
C HIS A 39 -2.77 16.12 4.84
N GLY A 40 -2.92 15.70 6.10
CA GLY A 40 -4.17 15.78 6.84
C GLY A 40 -5.26 14.89 6.23
N TYR A 41 -4.91 13.70 5.72
CA TYR A 41 -5.88 12.78 5.13
C TYR A 41 -6.88 12.27 6.17
N LYS A 42 -8.16 12.21 5.80
CA LYS A 42 -9.28 11.88 6.70
C LYS A 42 -10.04 10.63 6.28
N GLY A 43 -10.01 10.22 5.02
CA GLY A 43 -10.50 8.91 4.58
C GLY A 43 -9.37 8.06 4.03
N ILE A 44 -9.09 6.93 4.69
CA ILE A 44 -7.94 6.08 4.39
C ILE A 44 -8.44 4.68 4.04
N VAL A 45 -8.00 4.18 2.89
CA VAL A 45 -8.13 2.76 2.51
C VAL A 45 -6.75 2.13 2.55
N ASP A 46 -6.59 1.00 3.22
CA ASP A 46 -5.32 0.28 3.34
C ASP A 46 -5.43 -1.11 2.70
N VAL A 47 -4.78 -1.27 1.54
CA VAL A 47 -4.81 -2.51 0.76
C VAL A 47 -3.67 -3.40 1.21
N GLY A 48 -3.98 -4.65 1.57
CA GLY A 48 -2.98 -5.55 2.16
C GLY A 48 -2.54 -5.07 3.54
N CYS A 49 -3.50 -4.61 4.33
CA CYS A 49 -3.25 -3.90 5.60
C CYS A 49 -2.62 -4.77 6.70
N ARG A 50 -2.59 -6.11 6.53
CA ARG A 50 -2.29 -7.07 7.59
C ARG A 50 -3.17 -6.83 8.82
N HIS A 51 -2.61 -6.27 9.89
CA HIS A 51 -3.31 -5.94 11.13
C HIS A 51 -3.45 -4.42 11.36
N GLY A 52 -3.06 -3.62 10.37
CA GLY A 52 -3.14 -2.16 10.39
C GLY A 52 -2.04 -1.45 11.20
N PRO A 53 -0.73 -1.76 11.02
CA PRO A 53 0.34 -1.08 11.77
C PRO A 53 0.40 0.44 11.53
N VAL A 54 -0.02 0.92 10.36
CA VAL A 54 -0.13 2.37 10.09
C VAL A 54 -1.26 2.99 10.94
N ASN A 55 -2.40 2.31 11.04
CA ASN A 55 -3.53 2.75 11.88
C ASN A 55 -3.13 2.89 13.35
N ASP A 56 -2.43 1.87 13.86
CA ASP A 56 -1.92 1.85 15.24
C ASP A 56 -1.03 3.05 15.56
N ILE A 57 -0.10 3.38 14.65
CA ILE A 57 0.79 4.54 14.79
C ILE A 57 0.01 5.86 14.76
N LEU A 58 -0.97 6.01 13.88
CA LEU A 58 -1.79 7.23 13.80
C LEU A 58 -2.51 7.48 15.13
N TYR A 59 -3.18 6.44 15.64
CA TYR A 59 -3.90 6.51 16.91
C TYR A 59 -2.97 6.83 18.09
N HIS A 60 -1.85 6.10 18.23
CA HIS A 60 -0.89 6.33 19.31
C HIS A 60 -0.23 7.70 19.26
N ARG A 61 -0.11 8.31 18.09
CA ARG A 61 0.40 9.69 17.91
C ARG A 61 -0.69 10.76 18.07
N GLY A 62 -1.92 10.37 18.45
CA GLY A 62 -3.03 11.28 18.71
C GLY A 62 -3.73 11.82 17.46
N TYR A 63 -3.45 11.26 16.28
CA TYR A 63 -4.17 11.57 15.06
C TYR A 63 -5.40 10.67 14.99
N THR A 64 -6.52 11.06 15.62
CA THR A 64 -7.68 10.18 15.84
C THR A 64 -8.95 10.55 15.06
N ASP A 65 -8.98 11.74 14.44
CA ASP A 65 -10.12 12.21 13.64
C ASP A 65 -9.93 11.81 12.17
N TYR A 66 -10.29 10.56 11.82
CA TYR A 66 -10.24 10.01 10.46
C TYR A 66 -11.12 8.75 10.34
N TRP A 67 -11.37 8.29 9.12
CA TRP A 67 -11.99 7.02 8.78
C TRP A 67 -10.94 6.07 8.22
N TYR A 68 -10.97 4.81 8.64
CA TYR A 68 -10.03 3.78 8.20
C TYR A 68 -10.75 2.53 7.72
N PHE A 69 -10.40 2.08 6.52
CA PHE A 69 -10.86 0.81 5.99
C PHE A 69 -9.66 -0.02 5.52
N GLY A 70 -9.35 -1.08 6.25
CA GLY A 70 -8.28 -2.02 5.90
C GLY A 70 -8.84 -3.32 5.33
N PHE A 71 -8.16 -3.91 4.36
CA PHE A 71 -8.44 -5.29 3.99
C PHE A 71 -7.18 -6.05 3.60
N ASP A 72 -7.20 -7.36 3.84
CA ASP A 72 -6.12 -8.29 3.53
C ASP A 72 -6.72 -9.66 3.22
N THR A 73 -6.00 -10.49 2.47
CA THR A 73 -6.40 -11.87 2.17
C THR A 73 -6.20 -12.82 3.36
N SER A 74 -5.47 -12.40 4.39
CA SER A 74 -5.13 -13.23 5.56
C SER A 74 -6.13 -13.08 6.71
N PRO A 75 -6.88 -14.13 7.08
CA PRO A 75 -7.90 -14.03 8.13
C PRO A 75 -7.35 -13.72 9.53
N GLN A 76 -6.17 -14.27 9.89
CA GLN A 76 -5.65 -14.14 11.25
C GLN A 76 -5.25 -12.68 11.60
N PRO A 77 -4.46 -11.96 10.78
CA PRO A 77 -4.19 -10.53 11.02
C PRO A 77 -5.45 -9.67 11.07
N ILE A 78 -6.42 -9.94 10.20
CA ILE A 78 -7.70 -9.19 10.15
C ILE A 78 -8.54 -9.45 11.40
N ALA A 79 -8.59 -10.69 11.91
CA ALA A 79 -9.28 -10.99 13.16
C ALA A 79 -8.67 -10.23 14.34
N TYR A 80 -7.34 -10.17 14.42
CA TYR A 80 -6.64 -9.38 15.44
C TYR A 80 -6.95 -7.88 15.34
N ALA A 81 -6.95 -7.33 14.12
CA ALA A 81 -7.29 -5.93 13.90
C ALA A 81 -8.74 -5.61 14.32
N ASN A 82 -9.70 -6.46 13.94
CA ASN A 82 -11.09 -6.30 14.34
C ASN A 82 -11.28 -6.38 15.86
N GLU A 83 -10.57 -7.28 16.56
CA GLU A 83 -10.61 -7.34 18.03
C GLU A 83 -10.01 -6.07 18.67
N THR A 84 -8.90 -5.58 18.12
CA THR A 84 -8.20 -4.38 18.63
C THR A 84 -9.02 -3.11 18.47
N TRP A 85 -9.72 -2.96 17.34
CA TRP A 85 -10.43 -1.74 16.97
C TRP A 85 -11.96 -1.83 17.11
N GLN A 86 -12.48 -2.87 17.77
CA GLN A 86 -13.92 -3.15 17.86
C GLN A 86 -14.77 -2.02 18.46
N GLU A 87 -14.18 -1.12 19.26
CA GLU A 87 -14.89 -0.01 19.91
C GLU A 87 -14.99 1.25 19.02
N PHE A 88 -14.41 1.24 17.82
CA PHE A 88 -14.33 2.39 16.93
C PHE A 88 -15.18 2.20 15.66
N ASP A 89 -16.35 2.83 15.61
CA ASP A 89 -17.28 2.74 14.46
C ASP A 89 -16.69 3.28 13.14
N ASN A 90 -15.64 4.09 13.21
CA ASN A 90 -14.94 4.71 12.08
C ASN A 90 -13.75 3.87 11.56
N ILE A 91 -13.47 2.71 12.14
CA ILE A 91 -12.37 1.82 11.77
C ILE A 91 -12.94 0.44 11.45
N ASN A 92 -12.68 -0.06 10.25
CA ASN A 92 -13.20 -1.35 9.80
C ASN A 92 -12.14 -2.18 9.07
N TYR A 93 -12.11 -3.49 9.32
CA TYR A 93 -11.23 -4.44 8.67
C TYR A 93 -11.98 -5.62 8.09
N ILE A 94 -11.69 -6.00 6.85
CA ILE A 94 -12.30 -7.19 6.23
C ILE A 94 -11.28 -8.12 5.59
N VAL A 95 -11.64 -9.40 5.53
CA VAL A 95 -10.91 -10.38 4.73
C VAL A 95 -11.36 -10.26 3.29
N GLY A 96 -10.43 -10.04 2.37
CA GLY A 96 -10.75 -9.92 0.94
C GLY A 96 -9.55 -9.56 0.07
N SER A 97 -9.70 -9.76 -1.24
CA SER A 97 -8.66 -9.44 -2.21
C SER A 97 -9.02 -8.19 -3.03
N TRP A 98 -8.02 -7.36 -3.31
CA TRP A 98 -8.19 -6.24 -4.26
C TRP A 98 -8.59 -6.73 -5.65
N LYS A 99 -8.32 -7.99 -6.01
CA LYS A 99 -8.73 -8.61 -7.27
C LYS A 99 -10.25 -8.58 -7.44
N GLU A 100 -11.00 -8.72 -6.34
CA GLU A 100 -12.46 -8.69 -6.35
C GLU A 100 -13.00 -7.30 -6.74
N ILE A 101 -12.25 -6.23 -6.47
CA ILE A 101 -12.58 -4.87 -6.90
C ILE A 101 -12.38 -4.72 -8.41
N THR A 102 -11.31 -5.30 -8.97
CA THR A 102 -10.95 -5.16 -10.38
C THR A 102 -11.63 -6.16 -11.32
N GLU A 103 -12.00 -7.34 -10.83
CA GLU A 103 -12.54 -8.45 -11.63
C GLU A 103 -14.07 -8.55 -11.56
N SER A 104 -14.70 -7.95 -10.55
CA SER A 104 -16.15 -8.05 -10.40
C SER A 104 -16.90 -7.21 -11.43
N LYS A 105 -17.83 -7.85 -12.15
CA LYS A 105 -18.81 -7.21 -13.06
C LYS A 105 -20.07 -6.72 -12.33
N THR A 106 -20.17 -6.99 -11.03
CA THR A 106 -21.26 -6.58 -10.14
C THR A 106 -20.64 -5.90 -8.94
N TYR A 107 -20.88 -4.59 -8.81
CA TYR A 107 -20.46 -3.76 -7.67
C TYR A 107 -20.46 -4.56 -6.36
N PRO A 108 -19.32 -4.86 -5.73
CA PRO A 108 -19.37 -5.54 -4.45
C PRO A 108 -19.58 -4.48 -3.35
N PRO A 109 -20.75 -4.46 -2.68
CA PRO A 109 -21.00 -3.57 -1.54
C PRO A 109 -20.01 -3.80 -0.39
N GLN A 110 -19.30 -4.93 -0.37
CA GLN A 110 -18.37 -5.29 0.70
C GLN A 110 -17.12 -4.39 0.78
N PHE A 111 -16.68 -3.80 -0.34
CA PHE A 111 -15.54 -2.87 -0.39
C PHE A 111 -16.00 -1.42 -0.51
N TRP A 112 -17.31 -1.17 -0.43
CA TRP A 112 -17.84 0.18 -0.42
C TRP A 112 -17.62 0.80 0.97
N VAL A 113 -17.25 2.08 0.98
CA VAL A 113 -17.06 2.85 2.21
C VAL A 113 -18.01 4.05 2.24
N PRO A 114 -18.64 4.37 3.38
CA PRO A 114 -19.58 5.47 3.51
C PRO A 114 -18.90 6.86 3.65
N PHE A 115 -17.60 6.96 3.39
CA PHE A 115 -16.81 8.17 3.56
C PHE A 115 -16.01 8.51 2.30
N LYS A 116 -15.63 9.78 2.17
CA LYS A 116 -14.75 10.24 1.08
C LYS A 116 -13.34 9.69 1.31
N VAL A 117 -12.82 8.94 0.35
CA VAL A 117 -11.44 8.43 0.40
C VAL A 117 -10.47 9.50 -0.09
N ASP A 118 -9.54 9.90 0.78
CA ASP A 118 -8.48 10.84 0.42
C ASP A 118 -7.23 10.09 -0.04
N CYS A 119 -6.87 8.99 0.65
CA CYS A 119 -5.65 8.23 0.43
C CYS A 119 -5.88 6.72 0.35
N ILE A 120 -5.14 6.05 -0.54
CA ILE A 120 -5.01 4.59 -0.57
C ILE A 120 -3.56 4.19 -0.27
N ILE A 121 -3.37 3.28 0.68
CA ILE A 121 -2.07 2.70 1.04
C ILE A 121 -1.87 1.38 0.29
N TRP A 122 -0.68 1.20 -0.25
CA TRP A 122 -0.21 0.03 -0.99
C TRP A 122 1.13 -0.43 -0.41
N SER A 123 1.10 -1.09 0.75
CA SER A 123 2.33 -1.49 1.45
C SER A 123 2.73 -2.93 1.11
N GLY A 124 3.60 -3.09 0.11
CA GLY A 124 4.09 -4.41 -0.33
C GLY A 124 3.07 -5.22 -1.13
N VAL A 125 2.10 -4.57 -1.78
CA VAL A 125 0.99 -5.22 -2.50
C VAL A 125 1.20 -5.23 -4.01
N LEU A 126 1.64 -4.11 -4.60
CA LEU A 126 1.68 -3.98 -6.06
C LEU A 126 2.72 -4.90 -6.72
N LEU A 127 3.75 -5.31 -5.97
CA LEU A 127 4.70 -6.35 -6.37
C LEU A 127 4.05 -7.71 -6.69
N TYR A 128 2.83 -8.00 -6.21
CA TYR A 128 2.11 -9.23 -6.56
C TYR A 128 1.61 -9.22 -8.01
N GLU A 129 1.55 -8.05 -8.64
CA GLU A 129 1.10 -7.89 -10.03
C GLU A 129 2.13 -7.07 -10.83
N PRO A 130 3.36 -7.58 -11.02
CA PRO A 130 4.48 -6.80 -11.56
C PRO A 130 4.29 -6.35 -13.01
N ILE A 131 3.31 -6.89 -13.74
CA ILE A 131 3.00 -6.51 -15.12
C ILE A 131 1.86 -5.48 -15.15
N LYS A 132 0.77 -5.70 -14.40
CA LYS A 132 -0.42 -4.84 -14.43
C LYS A 132 -0.52 -3.87 -13.25
N HIS A 133 0.51 -3.73 -12.42
CA HIS A 133 0.47 -2.89 -11.21
C HIS A 133 -0.06 -1.46 -11.44
N LEU A 134 0.29 -0.82 -12.56
CA LEU A 134 -0.20 0.52 -12.89
C LEU A 134 -1.71 0.55 -13.16
N SER A 135 -2.26 -0.43 -13.87
CA SER A 135 -3.68 -0.46 -14.19
C SER A 135 -4.50 -0.86 -12.97
N VAL A 136 -4.01 -1.82 -12.17
CA VAL A 136 -4.61 -2.17 -10.86
C VAL A 136 -4.68 -0.94 -9.96
N PHE A 137 -3.55 -0.26 -9.78
CA PHE A 137 -3.46 0.97 -9.00
C PHE A 137 -4.45 2.03 -9.52
N GLN A 138 -4.42 2.33 -10.82
CA GLN A 138 -5.28 3.34 -11.42
C GLN A 138 -6.77 3.01 -11.25
N ASN A 139 -7.18 1.78 -11.54
CA ASN A 139 -8.58 1.37 -11.50
C ASN A 139 -9.17 1.45 -10.09
N ILE A 140 -8.40 1.02 -9.09
CA ILE A 140 -8.84 1.09 -7.69
C ILE A 140 -8.91 2.54 -7.20
N HIS A 141 -7.95 3.38 -7.57
CA HIS A 141 -8.05 4.82 -7.29
C HIS A 141 -9.28 5.46 -7.94
N ILE A 142 -9.62 5.09 -9.19
CA ILE A 142 -10.84 5.55 -9.87
C ILE A 142 -12.09 5.08 -9.11
N ALA A 143 -12.14 3.82 -8.69
CA ALA A 143 -13.29 3.25 -7.98
C ALA A 143 -13.59 3.97 -6.66
N TYR A 144 -12.56 4.34 -5.90
CA TYR A 144 -12.71 5.09 -4.65
C TYR A 144 -12.73 6.61 -4.82
N GLY A 145 -12.39 7.13 -6.01
CA GLY A 145 -12.18 8.56 -6.23
C GLY A 145 -11.00 9.15 -5.47
N ALA A 146 -10.04 8.33 -5.04
CA ALA A 146 -8.96 8.71 -4.15
C ALA A 146 -7.82 9.43 -4.88
N ARG A 147 -7.33 10.54 -4.32
CA ARG A 147 -6.30 11.39 -4.95
C ARG A 147 -4.90 11.16 -4.42
N GLY A 148 -4.75 10.87 -3.13
CA GLY A 148 -3.49 10.56 -2.48
C GLY A 148 -3.19 9.07 -2.55
N ALA A 149 -1.93 8.70 -2.69
CA ALA A 149 -1.50 7.32 -2.54
C ALA A 149 -0.16 7.23 -1.81
N ILE A 150 -0.01 6.17 -1.05
CA ILE A 150 1.25 5.79 -0.41
C ILE A 150 1.61 4.40 -0.92
N ILE A 151 2.75 4.26 -1.59
CA ILE A 151 3.26 2.96 -2.05
C ILE A 151 4.54 2.64 -1.29
N GLN A 152 4.59 1.51 -0.59
CA GLN A 152 5.81 1.01 0.03
C GLN A 152 6.24 -0.25 -0.73
N GLU A 153 7.46 -0.23 -1.29
CA GLU A 153 8.06 -1.38 -1.98
C GLU A 153 9.45 -1.69 -1.42
N PRO A 154 9.81 -2.98 -1.20
CA PRO A 154 11.15 -3.31 -0.75
C PRO A 154 12.16 -3.07 -1.88
N MET A 155 13.36 -2.58 -1.55
CA MET A 155 14.39 -2.32 -2.57
C MET A 155 15.13 -3.61 -2.95
N LYS A 156 15.65 -3.68 -4.18
CA LYS A 156 16.39 -4.88 -4.64
C LYS A 156 17.66 -5.12 -3.81
N GLU A 157 18.38 -4.05 -3.50
CA GLU A 157 19.53 -4.09 -2.62
C GLU A 157 19.07 -4.08 -1.17
N GLN A 158 19.53 -5.04 -0.37
CA GLN A 158 19.20 -5.19 1.04
C GLN A 158 20.47 -5.24 1.88
N ARG A 159 20.33 -5.04 3.19
CA ARG A 159 21.42 -5.19 4.16
C ARG A 159 21.93 -6.63 4.16
N PRO A 160 23.23 -6.88 3.89
CA PRO A 160 23.77 -8.24 3.88
C PRO A 160 23.56 -8.99 5.20
N GLU A 161 23.64 -8.28 6.33
CA GLU A 161 23.47 -8.85 7.66
C GLU A 161 22.03 -9.26 7.98
N CYS A 162 21.04 -8.74 7.25
CA CYS A 162 19.61 -9.05 7.41
C CYS A 162 19.05 -9.84 6.23
N TRP A 163 19.82 -10.06 5.17
CA TRP A 163 19.40 -10.75 3.96
C TRP A 163 19.88 -12.20 3.97
N ARG A 164 19.00 -13.11 3.58
CA ARG A 164 19.36 -14.52 3.44
C ARG A 164 19.96 -14.78 2.07
N GLU A 165 21.20 -15.26 2.03
CA GLU A 165 21.88 -15.65 0.80
C GLU A 165 21.06 -16.66 -0.02
N GLY A 166 21.09 -16.49 -1.34
CA GLY A 166 20.34 -17.32 -2.28
C GLY A 166 18.84 -16.97 -2.38
N LEU A 167 18.39 -15.85 -1.79
CA LEU A 167 17.06 -15.31 -2.04
C LEU A 167 17.09 -14.13 -3.02
N THR A 168 16.09 -14.09 -3.90
CA THR A 168 15.84 -12.98 -4.83
C THR A 168 14.50 -12.34 -4.49
N LEU A 169 14.51 -11.05 -4.18
CA LEU A 169 13.32 -10.29 -3.81
C LEU A 169 12.51 -9.90 -5.05
N ASN A 170 11.21 -10.16 -5.05
CA ASN A 170 10.32 -9.52 -6.02
C ASN A 170 10.03 -8.07 -5.59
N THR A 171 10.14 -7.13 -6.52
CA THR A 171 9.94 -5.70 -6.24
C THR A 171 9.73 -4.90 -7.51
N ILE A 172 8.85 -3.89 -7.42
CA ILE A 172 8.69 -2.84 -8.44
C ILE A 172 9.28 -1.49 -8.00
N ALA A 173 10.07 -1.45 -6.92
CA ALA A 173 10.64 -0.21 -6.36
C ALA A 173 11.44 0.61 -7.39
N HIS A 174 12.15 -0.05 -8.31
CA HIS A 174 12.91 0.60 -9.38
C HIS A 174 12.01 1.24 -10.45
N ILE A 175 10.76 0.76 -10.59
CA ILE A 175 9.78 1.25 -11.56
C ILE A 175 9.07 2.50 -11.02
N LEU A 176 8.86 2.61 -9.69
CA LEU A 176 8.08 3.71 -9.10
C LEU A 176 8.58 5.12 -9.52
N PRO A 177 9.89 5.44 -9.42
CA PRO A 177 10.40 6.77 -9.78
C PRO A 177 10.36 7.06 -11.29
N ILE A 178 10.12 6.05 -12.13
CA ILE A 178 10.06 6.18 -13.59
C ILE A 178 8.59 6.27 -14.02
N ALA A 179 7.80 5.23 -13.75
CA ALA A 179 6.44 5.14 -14.26
C ALA A 179 5.47 6.06 -13.49
N TYR A 180 5.51 6.03 -12.17
CA TYR A 180 4.54 6.77 -11.35
C TYR A 180 4.86 8.27 -11.33
N LYS A 181 6.14 8.62 -11.20
CA LYS A 181 6.59 10.02 -11.25
C LYS A 181 6.24 10.72 -12.57
N ASN A 182 6.32 10.00 -13.69
CA ASN A 182 6.01 10.57 -15.01
C ASN A 182 4.49 10.58 -15.30
N LYS A 183 3.73 9.63 -14.75
CA LYS A 183 2.28 9.53 -14.96
C LYS A 183 1.48 10.49 -14.07
N TYR A 184 1.85 10.65 -12.80
CA TYR A 184 1.03 11.34 -11.80
C TYR A 184 1.47 12.76 -11.49
N HIS A 185 0.56 13.56 -10.92
CA HIS A 185 0.77 14.99 -10.71
C HIS A 185 1.96 15.32 -9.80
N LYS A 186 2.10 14.63 -8.68
CA LYS A 186 3.24 14.77 -7.76
C LYS A 186 3.71 13.40 -7.31
N TYR A 187 5.02 13.30 -7.09
CA TYR A 187 5.69 12.12 -6.58
C TYR A 187 6.84 12.56 -5.68
N LYS A 188 6.93 12.00 -4.48
CA LYS A 188 8.06 12.15 -3.56
C LYS A 188 8.42 10.79 -2.98
N GLY A 189 9.67 10.39 -3.16
CA GLY A 189 10.19 9.12 -2.64
C GLY A 189 11.00 9.32 -1.36
N TYR A 190 10.86 8.39 -0.43
CA TYR A 190 11.62 8.29 0.81
C TYR A 190 12.29 6.92 0.87
N ALA A 191 13.60 6.88 1.10
CA ALA A 191 14.29 5.64 1.41
C ALA A 191 14.25 5.42 2.93
N VAL A 192 13.78 4.26 3.34
CA VAL A 192 13.87 3.77 4.73
C VAL A 192 14.80 2.57 4.72
N ASP A 193 15.71 2.51 5.68
CA ASP A 193 16.68 1.43 5.79
C ASP A 193 16.82 1.02 7.25
N VAL A 194 16.27 -0.15 7.57
CA VAL A 194 16.16 -0.68 8.93
C VAL A 194 16.77 -2.08 9.04
N PRO A 195 17.26 -2.48 10.23
CA PRO A 195 18.00 -3.73 10.41
C PRO A 195 17.08 -4.96 10.59
N VAL A 196 16.12 -5.15 9.66
CA VAL A 196 15.25 -6.33 9.60
C VAL A 196 15.29 -6.96 8.22
N PHE A 197 14.78 -8.20 8.09
CA PHE A 197 14.67 -8.86 6.79
C PHE A 197 13.86 -8.01 5.81
N SER A 198 14.38 -7.80 4.60
CA SER A 198 13.78 -6.90 3.61
C SER A 198 13.58 -5.47 4.16
N GLY A 199 14.46 -4.99 5.04
CA GLY A 199 14.29 -3.71 5.75
C GLY A 199 14.55 -2.44 4.91
N LYS A 200 15.28 -2.55 3.78
CA LYS A 200 15.50 -1.41 2.89
C LYS A 200 14.28 -1.24 1.99
N ARG A 201 13.51 -0.17 2.18
CA ARG A 201 12.23 0.12 1.50
C ARG A 201 12.27 1.48 0.80
N LEU A 202 11.60 1.57 -0.34
CA LEU A 202 11.16 2.82 -0.95
C LEU A 202 9.70 3.07 -0.53
N ILE A 203 9.43 4.25 0.01
CA ILE A 203 8.07 4.73 0.30
C ILE A 203 7.80 5.93 -0.62
N ALA A 204 6.79 5.82 -1.47
CA ALA A 204 6.40 6.85 -2.41
C ALA A 204 5.10 7.52 -1.97
N ASP A 205 5.16 8.83 -1.74
CA ASP A 205 4.01 9.73 -1.61
C ASP A 205 3.62 10.23 -3.00
N ILE A 206 2.39 9.95 -3.41
CA ILE A 206 1.89 10.23 -4.76
C ILE A 206 0.60 11.04 -4.67
N THR A 207 0.54 12.13 -5.43
CA THR A 207 -0.71 12.83 -5.73
C THR A 207 -1.07 12.55 -7.18
N LEU A 208 -2.19 11.85 -7.40
CA LEU A 208 -2.57 11.40 -8.75
C LEU A 208 -2.92 12.58 -9.67
N HIS A 209 -3.74 13.51 -9.19
CA HIS A 209 -4.27 14.63 -9.97
C HIS A 209 -4.37 15.92 -9.13
N ARG A 210 -4.70 17.04 -9.79
CA ARG A 210 -4.89 18.33 -9.12
C ARG A 210 -6.27 18.40 -8.48
N GLU A 211 -6.42 19.18 -7.40
CA GLU A 211 -7.75 19.46 -6.80
C GLU A 211 -8.64 20.27 -7.73
N SER A 212 -8.04 21.10 -8.59
CA SER A 212 -8.78 22.03 -9.45
C SER A 212 -8.05 22.31 -10.77
N GLY A 213 -8.82 22.86 -11.72
CA GLY A 213 -8.35 23.27 -13.04
C GLY A 213 -8.46 22.18 -14.11
N ARG A 214 -8.05 22.49 -15.36
CA ARG A 214 -8.30 21.65 -16.56
C ARG A 214 -7.81 20.19 -16.51
N ARG A 215 -6.97 19.82 -15.53
CA ARG A 215 -6.44 18.46 -15.34
C ARG A 215 -7.05 17.73 -14.12
N ALA A 216 -7.94 18.36 -13.36
CA ALA A 216 -8.68 17.73 -12.27
C ALA A 216 -9.76 16.77 -12.77
N ASP A 217 -10.34 17.01 -13.96
CA ASP A 217 -11.51 16.25 -14.45
C ASP A 217 -11.18 15.14 -15.46
N ASN A 218 -9.92 15.04 -15.89
CA ASN A 218 -9.50 14.14 -16.97
C ASN A 218 -8.54 13.04 -16.54
N TRP A 219 -8.21 12.92 -15.24
CA TRP A 219 -7.24 11.94 -14.74
C TRP A 219 -7.71 10.48 -14.86
N THR A 220 -9.03 10.25 -14.93
CA THR A 220 -9.65 8.94 -15.13
C THR A 220 -9.57 8.45 -16.58
N LYS A 221 -9.19 9.32 -17.54
CA LYS A 221 -9.11 9.03 -18.98
C LYS A 221 -7.69 8.76 -19.49
N TRP A 222 -6.72 8.65 -18.58
CA TRP A 222 -5.30 8.47 -18.97
C TRP A 222 -5.05 7.02 -19.39
N ASP A 223 -4.70 6.84 -20.66
CA ASP A 223 -4.49 5.56 -21.32
C ASP A 223 -3.32 4.77 -20.68
N ASP A 224 -3.46 3.45 -20.58
CA ASP A 224 -2.53 2.55 -19.88
C ASP A 224 -1.23 2.22 -20.67
N ASN A 225 -0.97 2.94 -21.76
CA ASN A 225 0.16 2.70 -22.67
C ASN A 225 1.56 2.81 -22.00
N TYR A 226 1.66 3.32 -20.78
CA TYR A 226 2.92 3.32 -20.02
C TYR A 226 3.29 1.97 -19.39
N GLY A 227 2.33 1.05 -19.21
CA GLY A 227 2.60 -0.32 -18.71
C GLY A 227 3.30 -1.22 -19.73
N GLN A 228 3.31 -0.84 -21.01
CA GLN A 228 4.00 -1.58 -22.08
C GLN A 228 5.48 -1.15 -22.26
N LEU A 229 5.88 0.00 -21.74
CA LEU A 229 7.23 0.55 -21.92
C LEU A 229 8.28 -0.03 -20.97
N SER A 230 7.89 -0.91 -20.03
CA SER A 230 8.79 -1.58 -19.09
C SER A 230 9.00 -3.07 -19.40
N GLY A 231 8.52 -3.54 -20.56
CA GLY A 231 8.62 -4.94 -21.01
C GLY A 231 9.63 -5.20 -22.12
N SER A 232 10.53 -4.26 -22.42
CA SER A 232 11.58 -4.40 -23.44
C SER A 232 12.97 -4.29 -22.85
#